data_AF-A0A6J5TVM2-F1
#
_entry.id   AF-A0A6J5TVM2-F1
#
_cell.length_a   1.000
_cell.length_b   1.000
_cell.length_c   1.000
_cell.angle_alpha   90.00
_cell.angle_beta   90.00
_cell.angle_gamma   90.00
#
_symmetry.space_group_name_H-M   'P 1'
#
loop_
_entity.id
_entity.type
_entity.pdbx_description
1 polymer ?
#
loop_
_entity_poly.entity_id
_entity_poly.type
_entity_poly.pdbx_seq_one_letter_code
_entity_poly.pdbx_strand_id
1 'polypeptide(L)'
;MSIQKSLKLEALLRVSVGVGKGHRVYYMLHKLRTSARMVSPSTANLIMNWFHSKEAERVGQIKWDPRLIREAIENGGGGWHGQGWLGKGNGLCCVQLLELMACANAVGKNWPQLTLIL
;
A
#
# COMPACT_ATOMS: atom_id res chain seq x y z
N MET A 1 -12.43 -5.69 20.13
CA MET A 1 -12.92 -6.08 18.79
C MET A 1 -12.00 -5.66 17.62
N SER A 2 -10.94 -4.87 17.86
CA SER A 2 -10.05 -4.35 16.78
C SER A 2 -8.94 -5.32 16.33
N ILE A 3 -8.49 -6.22 17.21
CA ILE A 3 -7.36 -7.13 16.94
C ILE A 3 -7.73 -8.25 15.93
N GLN A 4 -8.94 -8.81 16.01
CA GLN A 4 -9.37 -9.85 15.06
C GLN A 4 -9.56 -9.31 13.63
N LYS A 5 -9.89 -8.02 13.49
CA LYS A 5 -10.01 -7.37 12.18
C LYS A 5 -8.65 -7.21 11.50
N SER A 6 -7.58 -6.87 12.24
CA SER A 6 -6.25 -6.72 11.67
C SER A 6 -5.65 -8.05 11.20
N LEU A 7 -5.81 -9.12 11.99
CA LEU A 7 -5.33 -10.47 11.63
C LEU A 7 -6.01 -11.01 10.35
N LYS A 8 -7.32 -10.78 10.18
CA LYS A 8 -8.04 -11.20 8.98
C LYS A 8 -7.57 -10.46 7.73
N LEU A 9 -7.31 -9.16 7.85
CA LEU A 9 -6.78 -8.36 6.73
C LEU A 9 -5.36 -8.79 6.37
N GLU A 10 -4.49 -9.08 7.35
CA GLU A 10 -3.14 -9.60 7.10
C GLU A 10 -3.19 -10.93 6.33
N ALA A 11 -4.04 -11.88 6.75
CA ALA A 11 -4.18 -13.16 6.07
C ALA A 11 -4.66 -12.99 4.61
N LEU A 12 -5.63 -12.11 4.37
CA LEU A 12 -6.15 -11.83 3.02
C LEU A 12 -5.12 -11.10 2.15
N LEU A 13 -4.36 -10.17 2.73
CA LEU A 13 -3.25 -9.51 2.05
C LEU A 13 -2.21 -10.57 1.66
N ARG A 14 -1.87 -11.50 2.55
CA ARG A 14 -0.85 -12.53 2.31
C ARG A 14 -1.22 -13.43 1.13
N VAL A 15 -2.47 -13.88 1.06
CA VAL A 15 -2.97 -14.64 -0.08
C VAL A 15 -2.97 -13.81 -1.36
N SER A 16 -3.36 -12.53 -1.29
CA SER A 16 -3.42 -11.65 -2.46
C SER A 16 -2.03 -11.38 -3.05
N VAL A 17 -1.04 -11.16 -2.19
CA VAL A 17 0.38 -11.02 -2.55
C VAL A 17 0.90 -12.33 -3.13
N GLY A 18 0.67 -13.46 -2.47
CA GLY A 18 1.16 -14.77 -2.94
C GLY A 18 0.62 -15.20 -4.30
N VAL A 19 -0.60 -14.79 -4.66
CA VAL A 19 -1.21 -15.06 -5.98
C VAL A 19 -0.94 -13.93 -6.99
N GLY A 20 -0.27 -12.84 -6.58
CA GLY A 20 0.03 -11.72 -7.47
C GLY A 20 -1.18 -10.89 -7.90
N LYS A 21 -2.30 -10.92 -7.15
CA LYS A 21 -3.54 -10.22 -7.53
C LYS A 21 -3.48 -8.73 -7.17
N GLY A 22 -2.81 -7.93 -8.00
CA GLY A 22 -2.55 -6.51 -7.76
C GLY A 22 -3.76 -5.66 -7.37
N HIS A 23 -4.92 -5.82 -8.02
CA HIS A 23 -6.13 -5.07 -7.64
C HIS A 23 -6.60 -5.40 -6.21
N ARG A 24 -6.44 -6.66 -5.79
CA ARG A 24 -6.77 -7.07 -4.41
C ARG A 24 -5.76 -6.53 -3.43
N VAL A 25 -4.47 -6.56 -3.76
CA VAL A 25 -3.44 -5.95 -2.91
C VAL A 25 -3.73 -4.47 -2.69
N TYR A 26 -4.04 -3.71 -3.75
CA TYR A 26 -4.43 -2.30 -3.67
C TYR A 26 -5.61 -2.07 -2.72
N TYR A 27 -6.68 -2.85 -2.90
CA TYR A 27 -7.86 -2.77 -2.05
C TYR A 27 -7.56 -3.11 -0.58
N MET A 28 -6.74 -4.14 -0.33
CA MET A 28 -6.38 -4.56 1.03
C MET A 28 -5.52 -3.52 1.73
N LEU A 29 -4.59 -2.86 1.02
CA LEU A 29 -3.80 -1.76 1.57
C LEU A 29 -4.70 -0.59 2.01
N HIS A 30 -5.70 -0.23 1.20
CA HIS A 30 -6.68 0.78 1.60
C HIS A 30 -7.51 0.35 2.81
N LYS A 31 -7.92 -0.91 2.88
CA LYS A 31 -8.62 -1.46 4.05
C LYS A 31 -7.74 -1.46 5.30
N LEU A 32 -6.46 -1.75 5.17
CA LEU A 32 -5.50 -1.64 6.26
C LEU A 32 -5.40 -0.19 6.73
N ARG A 33 -5.15 0.77 5.83
CA ARG A 33 -5.11 2.22 6.16
C ARG A 33 -6.34 2.69 6.93
N THR A 34 -7.53 2.31 6.47
CA THR A 34 -8.80 2.75 7.08
C THR A 34 -9.18 1.99 8.35
N SER A 35 -8.64 0.78 8.56
CA SER A 35 -8.98 -0.07 9.72
C SER A 35 -7.91 -0.09 10.81
N ALA A 36 -6.67 0.25 10.50
CA ALA A 36 -5.52 0.17 11.38
C ALA A 36 -4.49 1.25 11.03
N ARG A 37 -4.19 2.13 12.00
CA ARG A 37 -3.14 3.17 11.85
C ARG A 37 -1.72 2.60 11.88
N MET A 38 -1.55 1.43 12.51
CA MET A 38 -0.27 0.75 12.66
C MET A 38 -0.44 -0.71 12.25
N VAL A 39 0.60 -1.28 11.64
CA VAL A 39 0.64 -2.68 11.26
C VAL A 39 1.77 -3.42 11.97
N SER A 40 1.62 -4.73 12.14
CA SER A 40 2.66 -5.58 12.71
C SER A 40 3.91 -5.61 11.81
N PRO A 41 5.10 -5.92 12.37
CA PRO A 41 6.29 -6.16 11.56
C PRO A 41 6.10 -7.22 10.46
N SER A 42 5.30 -8.27 10.72
CA SER A 42 4.98 -9.28 9.70
C SER A 42 4.20 -8.72 8.53
N THR A 43 3.19 -7.89 8.80
CA THR A 43 2.39 -7.21 7.77
C THR A 43 3.25 -6.18 7.03
N ALA A 44 4.09 -5.43 7.75
CA ALA A 44 5.04 -4.49 7.14
C ALA A 44 5.97 -5.18 6.13
N ASN A 45 6.56 -6.32 6.53
CA ASN A 45 7.43 -7.10 5.66
C ASN A 45 6.68 -7.65 4.43
N LEU A 46 5.44 -8.09 4.61
CA LEU A 46 4.59 -8.53 3.51
C LEU A 46 4.30 -7.41 2.50
N ILE A 47 4.06 -6.19 2.97
CA ILE A 47 3.86 -5.01 2.11
C ILE A 47 5.16 -4.70 1.34
N MET A 48 6.31 -4.70 2.02
CA MET A 48 7.60 -4.48 1.35
C MET A 48 7.89 -5.53 0.27
N ASN A 49 7.64 -6.81 0.58
CA ASN A 49 7.81 -7.90 -0.38
C ASN A 49 6.93 -7.75 -1.62
N TRP A 50 5.71 -7.23 -1.47
CA TRP A 50 4.87 -6.90 -2.62
C TRP A 50 5.57 -5.86 -3.51
N PHE A 51 6.04 -4.75 -2.96
CA PHE A 51 6.67 -3.69 -3.77
C PHE A 51 8.00 -4.11 -4.42
N HIS A 52 8.69 -5.11 -3.88
CA HIS A 52 9.87 -5.71 -4.50
C HIS A 52 9.56 -6.88 -5.45
N SER A 53 8.29 -7.21 -5.67
CA SER A 53 7.88 -8.33 -6.53
C SER A 53 7.80 -7.91 -8.00
N LYS A 54 8.03 -8.88 -8.89
CA LYS A 54 7.86 -8.70 -10.34
C LYS A 54 6.40 -8.43 -10.71
N GLU A 55 5.46 -8.90 -9.89
CA GLU A 55 4.03 -8.67 -10.04
C GLU A 55 3.71 -7.20 -9.81
N ALA A 56 4.27 -6.57 -8.78
CA ALA A 56 4.06 -5.15 -8.50
C ALA A 56 4.52 -4.29 -9.68
N GLU A 57 5.70 -4.55 -10.25
CA GLU A 57 6.21 -3.81 -11.42
C GLU A 57 5.25 -3.78 -12.63
N ARG A 58 4.36 -4.78 -12.73
CA ARG A 58 3.48 -5.00 -13.89
C ARG A 58 2.08 -4.41 -13.76
N VAL A 59 1.59 -4.17 -12.54
CA VAL A 59 0.16 -3.88 -12.29
C VAL A 59 -0.25 -2.43 -12.48
N GLY A 60 0.71 -1.51 -12.60
CA GLY A 60 0.40 -0.10 -12.73
C GLY A 60 0.10 0.37 -14.16
N GLN A 61 -0.57 1.52 -14.25
CA GLN A 61 -0.97 2.14 -15.52
C GLN A 61 0.02 3.22 -15.93
N ILE A 62 0.46 3.18 -17.20
CA ILE A 62 1.36 4.20 -17.77
C ILE A 62 0.60 5.51 -18.04
N LYS A 63 -0.62 5.41 -18.54
CA LYS A 63 -1.46 6.57 -18.88
C LYS A 63 -2.46 6.81 -17.76
N TRP A 64 -2.42 7.99 -17.17
CA TRP A 64 -3.37 8.47 -16.17
C TRP A 64 -3.47 10.00 -16.29
N ASP A 65 -4.62 10.59 -15.96
CA ASP A 65 -4.81 12.04 -15.96
C ASP A 65 -4.52 12.60 -14.55
N PRO A 66 -3.47 13.42 -14.37
CA PRO A 66 -3.15 14.00 -13.08
C PRO A 66 -4.26 14.84 -12.46
N ARG A 67 -5.16 15.41 -13.27
CA ARG A 67 -6.32 16.17 -12.78
C ARG A 67 -7.34 15.26 -12.10
N LEU A 68 -7.65 14.13 -12.72
CA LEU A 68 -8.55 13.13 -12.14
C LEU A 68 -7.99 12.52 -10.85
N ILE A 69 -6.67 12.33 -10.78
CA ILE A 69 -6.02 11.88 -9.54
C ILE A 69 -6.16 12.92 -8.43
N ARG A 70 -5.88 14.19 -8.72
CA ARG A 70 -6.02 15.28 -7.73
C ARG A 70 -7.45 15.43 -7.23
N GLU A 71 -8.41 15.47 -8.15
CA GLU A 71 -9.83 15.56 -7.80
C GLU A 71 -10.27 14.38 -6.94
N ALA A 72 -9.80 13.16 -7.23
CA ALA A 72 -10.11 11.99 -6.42
C ALA A 72 -9.49 12.04 -5.01
N ILE A 73 -8.31 12.65 -4.86
CA ILE A 73 -7.69 12.88 -3.54
C ILE A 73 -8.52 13.89 -2.74
N GLU A 74 -8.87 15.02 -3.36
CA GLU A 74 -9.66 16.09 -2.74
C GLU A 74 -11.04 15.58 -2.30
N ASN A 75 -11.75 14.88 -3.19
CA ASN A 75 -13.04 14.28 -2.90
C ASN A 75 -12.96 13.14 -1.87
N GLY A 76 -11.80 12.49 -1.76
CA GLY A 76 -11.53 11.42 -0.79
C GLY A 76 -11.17 11.91 0.62
N GLY A 77 -11.02 13.23 0.83
CA GLY A 77 -10.59 13.81 2.09
C GLY A 77 -9.07 13.80 2.32
N GLY A 78 -8.27 13.64 1.26
CA GLY A 78 -6.81 13.53 1.32
C GLY A 78 -6.29 12.10 1.48
N GLY A 79 -4.99 11.89 1.23
CA GLY A 79 -4.27 10.65 1.57
C GLY A 79 -4.64 9.39 0.78
N TRP A 80 -5.57 9.47 -0.19
CA TRP A 80 -5.94 8.34 -1.05
C TRP A 80 -6.74 8.80 -2.27
N HIS A 81 -6.45 8.23 -3.45
CA HIS A 81 -7.16 8.58 -4.69
C HIS A 81 -8.06 7.45 -5.26
N GLY A 82 -7.84 6.19 -4.87
CA GLY A 82 -8.70 5.06 -5.27
C GLY A 82 -8.70 4.64 -6.74
N GLN A 83 -7.84 5.21 -7.58
CA GLN A 83 -7.80 4.95 -9.03
C GLN A 83 -6.90 3.75 -9.43
N GLY A 84 -6.47 2.94 -8.47
CA GLY A 84 -5.56 1.82 -8.71
C GLY A 84 -4.08 2.22 -8.75
N TRP A 85 -3.26 1.32 -9.26
CA TRP A 85 -1.81 1.49 -9.36
C TRP A 85 -1.42 2.44 -10.50
N LEU A 86 -0.56 3.41 -10.20
CA LEU A 86 -0.03 4.37 -11.17
C LEU A 86 1.45 4.11 -11.45
N GLY A 87 1.90 4.33 -12.69
CA GLY A 87 3.27 4.05 -13.14
C GLY A 87 3.51 2.59 -13.54
N LYS A 88 4.66 2.26 -14.13
CA LYS A 88 5.09 0.87 -14.44
C LYS A 88 6.58 0.69 -14.17
N GLY A 89 6.99 -0.56 -13.96
CA GLY A 89 8.39 -0.94 -13.69
C GLY A 89 8.84 -0.58 -12.28
N ASN A 90 10.15 -0.39 -12.09
CA ASN A 90 10.76 0.06 -10.83
C ASN A 90 10.27 1.43 -10.33
N GLY A 91 9.51 2.14 -11.19
CA GLY A 91 8.83 3.39 -10.89
C GLY A 91 7.31 3.24 -10.73
N LEU A 92 6.80 2.11 -10.24
CA LEU A 92 5.44 2.11 -9.66
C LEU A 92 5.41 3.26 -8.66
N CYS A 93 4.58 4.25 -8.95
CA CYS A 93 4.81 5.58 -8.42
C CYS A 93 4.76 5.53 -6.89
N CYS A 94 5.89 5.90 -6.29
CA CYS A 94 6.15 5.90 -4.85
C CYS A 94 5.20 6.82 -4.06
N VAL A 95 4.23 7.49 -4.71
CA VAL A 95 3.18 8.29 -4.05
C VAL A 95 2.28 7.42 -3.16
N GLN A 96 2.05 6.15 -3.53
CA GLN A 96 1.38 5.19 -2.64
C GLN A 96 2.24 4.77 -1.43
N LEU A 97 3.57 4.84 -1.57
CA LEU A 97 4.52 4.39 -0.55
C LEU A 97 4.84 5.51 0.46
N LEU A 98 4.83 6.77 0.01
CA LEU A 98 5.12 7.95 0.83
C LEU A 98 4.10 8.17 1.97
N GLU A 99 2.88 7.66 1.84
CA GLU A 99 1.87 7.70 2.91
C GLU A 99 1.81 6.40 3.74
N LEU A 100 2.44 5.30 3.29
CA LEU A 100 2.61 4.08 4.09
C LEU A 100 3.97 4.02 4.82
N MET A 101 4.90 4.90 4.46
CA MET A 101 6.26 4.97 5.01
C MET A 101 6.58 6.41 5.42
N ALA A 102 6.17 6.81 6.63
CA ALA A 102 6.99 7.78 7.36
C ALA A 102 8.37 7.14 7.59
N CYS A 103 9.32 7.47 6.72
CA CYS A 103 10.76 7.17 6.81
C CYS A 103 11.14 5.82 7.44
N ALA A 104 11.27 4.80 6.60
CA ALA A 104 12.36 3.87 6.81
C ALA A 104 13.66 4.63 6.54
N ASN A 105 14.22 5.27 7.57
CA ASN A 105 15.47 6.02 7.44
C ASN A 105 16.53 5.18 6.73
N ALA A 106 17.22 5.83 5.81
CA ALA A 106 18.46 5.40 5.20
C ALA A 106 19.28 4.47 6.13
N VAL A 107 19.72 3.34 5.58
CA VAL A 107 20.84 2.55 6.12
C VAL A 107 20.60 1.99 7.53
N GLY A 108 20.00 0.80 7.58
CA GLY A 108 20.32 -0.22 8.57
C GLY A 108 20.12 0.13 10.04
N LYS A 109 18.87 0.31 10.51
CA LYS A 109 18.50 0.05 11.92
C LYS A 109 17.08 -0.52 12.06
N ASN A 110 16.94 -1.32 13.11
CA ASN A 110 15.80 -2.12 13.56
C ASN A 110 14.43 -1.42 13.41
N TRP A 111 13.44 -2.12 12.86
CA TRP A 111 12.12 -1.58 12.47
C TRP A 111 11.01 -2.01 13.43
N PRO A 112 10.68 -1.23 14.47
CA PRO A 112 9.66 -1.68 15.40
C PRO A 112 8.25 -1.70 14.77
N GLN A 113 7.80 -0.71 13.98
CA GLN A 113 6.45 -0.67 13.37
C GLN A 113 6.36 0.27 12.15
N LEU A 114 5.49 -0.04 11.17
CA LEU A 114 5.08 0.90 10.10
C LEU A 114 3.80 1.63 10.51
N THR A 115 3.78 2.95 10.31
CA THR A 115 2.60 3.80 10.49
C THR A 115 2.00 4.12 9.13
N LEU A 116 0.70 3.84 8.95
CA LEU A 116 -0.03 4.22 7.75
C LEU A 116 -0.59 5.64 7.98
N ILE A 117 -0.09 6.62 7.22
CA ILE A 117 -0.56 8.00 7.26
C ILE A 117 -1.95 8.08 6.61
N LEU A 118 -2.79 8.95 7.19
CA LEU A 118 -4.18 9.18 6.79
C LEU A 118 -4.27 9.94 5.47
#